data_AF-A0A953UP93-F1
#
_entry.id   AF-A0A953UP93-F1
#
_cell.length_a   1.000
_cell.length_b   1.000
_cell.length_c   1.000
_cell.angle_alpha   90.00
_cell.angle_beta   90.00
_cell.angle_gamma   90.00
#
_symmetry.space_group_name_H-M   'P 1'
#
loop_
_entity.id
_entity.type
_entity.pdbx_description
1 polymer ?
#
loop_
_entity_poly.entity_id
_entity_poly.type
_entity_poly.pdbx_seq_one_letter_code
_entity_poly.pdbx_strand_id
1 'polypeptide(L)'
;MRILLDTNLLVRAAITPKGSARAILRLIEKSEGHVLIISDYLLTEVADVLRRDRIRARWPLTDEEVRSYCTLLARIGEVVSAQPLPPIIEDPKDQAIIEAAAAGAAAVICRAASRTPYPHVVKNLTLNSIPASAH
;
A
#
# COMPACT_ATOMS: atom_id res chain seq x y z
N MET A 1 10.62 -11.07 -2.59
CA MET A 1 9.56 -10.52 -3.45
C MET A 1 9.24 -9.09 -3.05
N ARG A 2 9.18 -8.20 -4.04
CA ARG A 2 8.87 -6.77 -3.88
C ARG A 2 7.37 -6.56 -4.02
N ILE A 3 6.74 -5.93 -3.05
CA ILE A 3 5.28 -5.89 -2.89
C ILE A 3 4.86 -4.44 -2.72
N LEU A 4 3.93 -3.98 -3.56
CA LEU A 4 3.26 -2.70 -3.36
C LEU A 4 1.88 -2.95 -2.76
N LEU A 5 1.56 -2.31 -1.64
CA LEU A 5 0.20 -2.31 -1.10
C LEU A 5 -0.52 -1.04 -1.57
N ASP A 6 -1.71 -1.20 -2.14
CA ASP A 6 -2.58 -0.09 -2.50
C ASP A 6 -2.87 0.81 -1.29
N THR A 7 -3.05 2.12 -1.53
CA THR A 7 -3.45 3.13 -0.54
C THR A 7 -4.58 2.65 0.36
N ASN A 8 -5.60 1.98 -0.18
CA ASN A 8 -6.73 1.47 0.60
C ASN A 8 -6.32 0.39 1.61
N LEU A 9 -5.37 -0.47 1.27
CA LEU A 9 -4.85 -1.47 2.22
C LEU A 9 -4.00 -0.80 3.30
N LEU A 10 -3.16 0.17 2.92
CA LEU A 10 -2.37 0.95 3.89
C LEU A 10 -3.27 1.71 4.87
N VAL A 11 -4.28 2.42 4.37
CA VAL A 11 -5.29 3.09 5.20
C VAL A 11 -6.00 2.11 6.14
N ARG A 12 -6.44 0.95 5.62
CA ARG A 12 -7.07 -0.11 6.44
C ARG A 12 -6.13 -0.69 7.49
N ALA A 13 -4.83 -0.77 7.20
CA ALA A 13 -3.83 -1.22 8.15
C ALA A 13 -3.63 -0.23 9.30
N ALA A 14 -3.83 1.08 9.06
CA ALA A 14 -3.82 2.10 10.11
C ALA A 14 -5.09 2.03 11.00
N ILE A 15 -6.28 2.05 10.39
CA ILE A 15 -7.55 2.19 11.12
C ILE A 15 -8.07 0.87 11.72
N THR A 16 -7.57 -0.28 11.25
CA THR A 16 -7.97 -1.61 11.76
C THR A 16 -6.73 -2.43 12.19
N PRO A 17 -6.17 -2.19 13.38
CA PRO A 17 -4.92 -2.82 13.84
C PRO A 17 -4.96 -4.36 13.94
N LYS A 18 -6.15 -4.93 14.14
CA LYS A 18 -6.41 -6.39 14.16
C LYS A 18 -6.90 -6.94 12.82
N GLY A 19 -7.00 -6.09 11.79
CA GLY A 19 -7.53 -6.46 10.48
C GLY A 19 -6.50 -7.16 9.59
N SER A 20 -7.00 -7.81 8.53
CA SER A 20 -6.19 -8.51 7.54
C SER A 20 -5.14 -7.62 6.88
N ALA A 21 -5.47 -6.35 6.58
CA ALA A 21 -4.52 -5.41 6.00
C ALA A 21 -3.30 -5.15 6.91
N ARG A 22 -3.52 -4.97 8.22
CA ARG A 22 -2.42 -4.84 9.18
C ARG A 22 -1.64 -6.14 9.34
N ALA A 23 -2.30 -7.30 9.24
CA ALA A 23 -1.63 -8.59 9.26
C ALA A 23 -0.69 -8.77 8.06
N ILE A 24 -1.10 -8.38 6.85
CA ILE A 24 -0.25 -8.38 5.65
C ILE A 24 0.96 -7.48 5.86
N LEU A 25 0.74 -6.23 6.31
CA LEU A 25 1.85 -5.30 6.55
C LEU A 25 2.87 -5.84 7.56
N ARG A 26 2.40 -6.47 8.65
CA ARG A 26 3.28 -7.12 9.64
C ARG A 26 4.02 -8.33 9.07
N LEU A 27 3.40 -9.09 8.17
CA LEU A 27 4.06 -10.22 7.52
C LEU A 27 5.21 -9.73 6.64
N ILE A 28 4.99 -8.64 5.88
CA ILE A 28 6.04 -8.02 5.07
C ILE A 28 7.17 -7.50 5.97
N GLU A 29 6.82 -6.74 7.01
CA GLU A 29 7.80 -6.17 7.97
C GLU A 29 8.68 -7.23 8.64
N LYS A 30 8.14 -8.42 8.92
CA LYS A 30 8.87 -9.51 9.61
C LYS A 30 9.58 -10.47 8.67
N SER A 31 9.39 -10.35 7.37
CA SER A 31 9.98 -11.27 6.40
C SER A 31 11.34 -10.77 5.94
N GLU A 32 12.35 -11.65 5.94
CA GLU A 32 13.65 -11.36 5.32
C GLU A 32 13.57 -11.33 3.78
N GLY A 33 12.54 -11.96 3.22
CA GLY A 33 12.36 -12.12 1.78
C GLY A 33 11.36 -11.15 1.15
N HIS A 34 10.62 -10.36 1.91
CA HIS A 34 9.62 -9.43 1.37
C HIS A 34 10.03 -7.97 1.57
N VAL A 35 9.87 -7.17 0.52
CA VAL A 35 10.17 -5.74 0.56
C VAL A 35 8.89 -4.98 0.21
N LEU A 36 8.45 -4.10 1.10
CA LEU A 36 7.37 -3.17 0.81
C LEU A 36 7.90 -2.06 -0.09
N ILE A 37 7.28 -1.86 -1.25
CA ILE A 37 7.54 -0.71 -2.11
C ILE A 37 6.58 0.41 -1.72
N ILE A 38 7.12 1.61 -1.51
CA ILE A 38 6.33 2.79 -1.20
C ILE A 38 6.87 4.00 -1.95
N SER A 39 6.00 4.93 -2.34
CA SER A 39 6.38 6.18 -2.99
C SER A 39 5.87 7.38 -2.20
N ASP A 40 6.40 8.56 -2.50
CA ASP A 40 5.92 9.83 -1.90
C ASP A 40 4.44 10.07 -2.19
N TYR A 41 3.98 9.68 -3.39
CA TYR A 41 2.56 9.72 -3.74
C TYR A 41 1.72 8.84 -2.80
N LEU A 42 2.12 7.59 -2.57
CA LEU A 42 1.39 6.68 -1.67
C LEU A 42 1.36 7.21 -0.23
N LEU A 43 2.48 7.72 0.29
CA LEU A 43 2.55 8.31 1.62
C LEU A 43 1.61 9.52 1.74
N THR A 44 1.62 10.40 0.74
CA THR A 44 0.75 11.58 0.69
C THR A 44 -0.72 11.17 0.63
N GLU A 45 -1.08 10.23 -0.25
CA GLU A 45 -2.46 9.79 -0.39
C GLU A 45 -2.97 9.10 0.88
N VAL A 46 -2.15 8.27 1.53
CA VAL A 46 -2.48 7.67 2.84
C VAL A 46 -2.74 8.76 3.87
N ALA A 47 -1.85 9.73 3.99
CA ALA A 47 -1.98 10.81 4.97
C ALA A 47 -3.25 11.63 4.71
N ASP A 48 -3.52 11.99 3.46
CA ASP A 48 -4.70 12.74 3.05
C ASP A 48 -5.99 11.98 3.36
N VAL A 49 -6.04 10.68 3.03
CA VAL A 49 -7.22 9.85 3.30
C VAL A 49 -7.47 9.74 4.80
N LEU A 50 -6.44 9.52 5.62
CA LEU A 50 -6.58 9.41 7.08
C LEU A 50 -6.98 10.73 7.74
N ARG A 51 -6.68 11.87 7.11
CA ARG A 51 -7.08 13.21 7.59
C ARG A 51 -8.48 13.63 7.17
N ARG A 52 -9.15 12.95 6.23
CA ARG A 52 -10.51 13.31 5.78
C ARG A 52 -11.49 13.27 6.95
N ASP A 53 -12.33 14.30 7.06
CA ASP A 53 -13.33 14.44 8.12
C ASP A 53 -14.20 13.19 8.29
N ARG A 54 -14.67 12.60 7.18
CA ARG A 54 -15.47 11.36 7.20
C ARG A 54 -14.74 10.16 7.82
N ILE A 55 -13.41 10.08 7.65
CA ILE A 55 -12.59 9.01 8.21
C ILE A 55 -12.32 9.32 9.68
N ARG A 56 -11.92 10.55 10.01
CA ARG A 56 -11.68 11.01 11.39
C ARG A 56 -12.91 10.92 12.28
N ALA A 57 -14.10 11.17 11.74
CA ALA A 57 -15.36 11.02 12.46
C ALA A 57 -15.60 9.59 12.95
N ARG A 58 -15.04 8.58 12.25
CA ARG A 58 -15.18 7.17 12.61
C ARG A 58 -13.95 6.57 13.29
N TRP A 59 -12.77 7.08 12.95
CA TRP A 59 -11.47 6.68 13.51
C TRP A 59 -10.67 7.95 13.81
N PRO A 60 -10.76 8.51 15.04
CA PRO A 60 -10.23 9.83 15.36
C PRO A 60 -8.71 9.83 15.55
N LEU A 61 -7.97 9.58 14.45
CA LEU A 61 -6.52 9.66 14.41
C LEU A 61 -6.06 11.12 14.42
N THR A 62 -5.20 11.45 15.37
CA THR A 62 -4.49 12.73 15.45
C THR A 62 -3.53 12.92 14.28
N ASP A 63 -3.14 14.16 13.99
CA ASP A 63 -2.12 14.43 12.96
C ASP A 63 -0.78 13.79 13.29
N GLU A 64 -0.46 13.63 14.58
CA GLU A 64 0.75 12.98 15.03
C GLU A 64 0.72 11.47 14.79
N GLU A 65 -0.42 10.81 15.02
CA GLU A 65 -0.59 9.39 14.70
C GLU A 65 -0.51 9.14 13.19
N VAL A 66 -1.10 10.02 12.37
CA VAL A 66 -0.98 9.93 10.90
C VAL A 66 0.46 10.11 10.45
N ARG A 67 1.17 11.10 11.00
CA ARG A 67 2.59 11.34 10.71
C ARG A 67 3.44 10.14 11.11
N SER A 68 3.29 9.65 12.34
CA SER A 68 3.98 8.47 12.86
C SER A 68 3.73 7.24 12.01
N TYR A 69 2.50 7.05 11.52
CA TYR A 69 2.18 5.94 10.62
C TYR A 69 2.90 6.06 9.28
N CYS A 70 2.94 7.25 8.67
CA CYS A 70 3.66 7.47 7.42
C CYS A 70 5.18 7.29 7.60
N THR A 71 5.74 7.76 8.70
CA THR A 71 7.15 7.52 9.06
C THR A 71 7.44 6.04 9.26
N LEU A 72 6.53 5.30 9.91
CA LEU A 72 6.65 3.84 10.02
C LEU A 72 6.68 3.19 8.64
N LEU A 73 5.75 3.56 7.74
CA LEU A 73 5.69 3.01 6.39
C LEU A 73 6.97 3.29 5.59
N ALA A 74 7.47 4.52 5.63
CA ALA A 74 8.73 4.90 4.98
C ALA A 74 9.95 4.19 5.57
N ARG A 75 9.90 3.82 6.86
CA ARG A 75 10.99 3.09 7.53
C ARG A 75 11.00 1.60 7.18
N ILE A 76 9.83 0.96 7.09
CA ILE A 76 9.73 -0.48 6.80
C ILE A 76 9.70 -0.78 5.30
N GLY A 77 9.39 0.23 4.47
CA GLY A 77 9.39 0.13 3.03
C GLY A 77 10.64 0.71 2.40
N GLU A 78 10.91 0.26 1.18
CA GLU A 78 11.84 0.91 0.28
C GLU A 78 11.10 2.06 -0.41
N VAL A 79 11.51 3.29 -0.09
CA VAL A 79 10.94 4.51 -0.68
C VAL A 79 11.50 4.70 -2.09
N VAL A 80 10.62 4.76 -3.08
CA VAL A 80 10.97 4.91 -4.49
C VAL A 80 10.44 6.23 -5.06
N SER A 81 11.26 6.88 -5.89
CA SER A 81 10.84 8.06 -6.66
C SER A 81 10.27 7.60 -7.99
N ALA A 82 8.95 7.67 -8.14
CA ALA A 82 8.28 7.39 -9.40
C ALA A 82 8.49 8.53 -10.39
N GLN A 83 8.83 8.21 -11.63
CA GLN A 83 8.82 9.16 -12.74
C GLN A 83 7.50 9.01 -13.50
N PRO A 84 6.89 10.11 -13.98
CA PRO A 84 5.70 10.04 -14.80
C PRO A 84 5.92 9.13 -16.02
N LEU A 85 5.01 8.18 -16.21
CA LEU A 85 4.97 7.36 -17.41
C LEU A 85 3.94 7.93 -18.38
N PRO A 86 4.01 7.62 -19.68
CA PRO A 86 2.88 7.82 -20.57
C PRO A 86 1.62 7.21 -19.93
N PRO A 87 0.44 7.86 -20.06
CA PRO A 87 -0.77 7.38 -19.42
C PRO A 87 -1.13 5.98 -19.94
N ILE A 88 -1.12 5.00 -19.03
CA ILE A 88 -1.50 3.61 -19.28
C ILE A 88 -2.94 3.38 -18.79
N ILE A 89 -3.33 4.07 -17.72
CA ILE A 89 -4.67 4.03 -17.12
C ILE A 89 -5.28 5.43 -17.09
N GLU A 90 -6.60 5.50 -17.27
CA GLU A 90 -7.36 6.75 -17.28
C GLU A 90 -7.45 7.42 -15.89
N ASP A 91 -7.56 6.64 -14.81
CA ASP A 91 -7.57 7.16 -13.45
C ASP A 91 -6.14 7.56 -13.03
N PRO A 92 -5.87 8.85 -12.76
CA PRO A 92 -4.55 9.32 -12.36
C PRO A 92 -4.02 8.68 -11.08
N LYS A 93 -4.92 8.25 -10.18
CA LYS A 93 -4.53 7.60 -8.92
C LYS A 93 -4.03 6.18 -9.16
N ASP A 94 -4.70 5.47 -10.05
CA ASP A 94 -4.28 4.12 -10.44
C ASP A 94 -2.99 4.19 -11.29
N GLN A 95 -2.85 5.22 -12.14
CA GLN A 95 -1.60 5.50 -12.86
C GLN A 95 -0.42 5.69 -11.89
N ALA A 96 -0.57 6.52 -10.85
CA ALA A 96 0.50 6.76 -9.88
C ALA A 96 0.92 5.49 -9.09
N ILE A 97 -0.03 4.57 -8.85
CA ILE A 97 0.25 3.25 -8.27
C ILE A 97 1.11 2.41 -9.22
N ILE A 98 0.82 2.42 -10.52
CA ILE A 98 1.62 1.72 -11.54
C ILE A 98 3.02 2.30 -11.65
N GLU A 99 3.14 3.62 -11.65
CA GLU A 99 4.44 4.30 -11.74
C GLU A 99 5.32 3.95 -10.52
N ALA A 100 4.74 3.92 -9.32
CA ALA A 100 5.43 3.46 -8.12
C ALA A 100 5.83 1.98 -8.19
N ALA A 101 4.92 1.12 -8.70
CA ALA A 101 5.22 -0.30 -8.90
C ALA A 101 6.37 -0.50 -9.90
N ALA A 102 6.38 0.25 -11.00
CA ALA A 102 7.42 0.19 -12.02
C ALA A 102 8.77 0.68 -11.48
N ALA A 103 8.79 1.86 -10.83
CA ALA A 103 9.99 2.44 -10.24
C ALA A 103 10.61 1.52 -9.17
N GLY A 104 9.76 0.86 -8.38
CA GLY A 104 10.19 -0.08 -7.38
C GLY A 104 10.30 -1.52 -7.85
N ALA A 105 10.21 -1.83 -9.15
CA ALA A 105 10.20 -3.20 -9.69
C ALA A 105 9.33 -4.16 -8.86
N ALA A 106 8.14 -3.71 -8.47
CA ALA A 106 7.22 -4.48 -7.65
C ALA A 106 6.80 -5.73 -8.43
N ALA A 107 7.04 -6.90 -7.83
CA ALA A 107 6.60 -8.17 -8.39
C ALA A 107 5.07 -8.33 -8.28
N VAL A 108 4.45 -7.58 -7.35
CA VAL A 108 3.00 -7.58 -7.18
C VAL A 108 2.47 -6.30 -6.57
N ILE A 109 1.26 -5.92 -6.99
CA ILE A 109 0.42 -4.88 -6.39
C ILE A 109 -0.76 -5.57 -5.69
N CYS A 110 -0.93 -5.34 -4.40
CA CYS A 110 -2.04 -5.87 -3.62
C CYS A 110 -3.13 -4.81 -3.44
N ARG A 111 -4.38 -5.14 -3.81
CA ARG A 111 -5.57 -4.28 -3.65
C ARG A 111 -6.69 -5.07 -2.96
N ALA A 112 -7.62 -4.38 -2.29
CA ALA A 112 -8.79 -5.03 -1.72
C ALA A 112 -9.68 -5.64 -2.82
N ALA A 113 -10.19 -6.86 -2.60
CA ALA A 113 -11.01 -7.60 -3.56
C ALA A 113 -12.41 -6.97 -3.73
N SER A 114 -12.50 -5.86 -4.46
CA SER A 114 -13.75 -5.36 -5.02
C SER A 114 -13.43 -4.58 -6.31
N ARG A 115 -13.64 -5.25 -7.45
CA ARG A 115 -13.44 -4.78 -8.84
C ARG A 115 -12.01 -4.33 -9.20
N THR A 116 -11.25 -5.22 -9.83
CA THR A 116 -10.03 -4.89 -10.59
C THR A 116 -10.41 -4.78 -12.09
N PRO A 117 -10.51 -3.58 -12.68
CA PRO A 117 -10.73 -3.43 -14.13
C PRO A 117 -9.48 -3.80 -14.97
N TYR A 118 -8.30 -3.97 -14.35
CA TYR A 118 -7.02 -4.24 -15.02
C TYR A 118 -6.32 -5.52 -14.53
N PRO A 119 -6.91 -6.72 -14.73
CA PRO A 119 -6.35 -7.98 -14.24
C PRO A 119 -5.01 -8.36 -14.88
N HIS A 120 -4.65 -7.77 -16.01
CA HIS A 120 -3.39 -8.01 -16.71
C HIS A 120 -2.22 -7.18 -16.16
N VAL A 121 -2.50 -6.11 -15.39
CA VAL A 121 -1.48 -5.24 -14.79
C VAL A 121 -1.23 -5.59 -13.31
N VAL A 122 -2.25 -6.15 -12.64
CA VAL A 122 -2.26 -6.33 -11.19
C VAL A 122 -2.54 -7.80 -10.83
N LYS A 123 -1.57 -8.46 -10.18
CA LYS A 123 -1.81 -9.77 -9.57
C LYS A 123 -2.64 -9.60 -8.30
N ASN A 124 -3.89 -10.06 -8.32
CA ASN A 124 -4.72 -10.15 -7.13
C ASN A 124 -4.12 -11.19 -6.16
N LEU A 125 -3.38 -10.76 -5.13
CA LEU A 125 -3.05 -11.65 -4.01
C LEU A 125 -4.20 -11.67 -3.00
N THR A 126 -4.75 -12.86 -2.79
CA THR A 126 -5.56 -13.18 -1.62
C THR A 126 -4.66 -13.71 -0.52
N LEU A 127 -5.10 -13.65 0.74
CA LEU A 127 -4.31 -14.09 1.90
C LEU A 127 -3.75 -15.52 1.76
N ASN A 128 -4.43 -16.38 0.99
CA ASN A 128 -4.03 -17.77 0.75
C ASN A 128 -2.91 -17.92 -0.30
N SER A 129 -2.55 -16.84 -0.99
CA SER A 129 -1.58 -16.84 -2.10
C SER A 129 -0.17 -16.40 -1.69
N ILE A 130 0.01 -15.95 -0.44
CA ILE A 130 1.34 -15.71 0.13
C ILE A 130 1.76 -17.05 0.74
N PRO A 131 2.68 -17.81 0.14
CA PRO A 131 3.22 -18.99 0.81
C PRO A 131 3.81 -18.52 2.14
N ALA A 132 3.33 -19.08 3.25
CA ALA A 132 4.06 -19.02 4.50
C ALA A 132 5.40 -19.70 4.23
N SER A 133 6.44 -18.91 3.99
CA SER A 133 7.79 -19.43 3.89
C SER A 133 8.09 -20.17 5.19
N ALA A 134 8.27 -21.48 5.04
CA ALA A 134 8.48 -22.45 6.08
C ALA A 134 9.66 -22.06 6.98
N HIS A 135 9.41 -22.06 8.29
CA HIS A 135 10.39 -22.38 9.32
C HIS A 135 9.73 -23.37 10.27
#